data_AF-A0A950E4C6-F1
#
_entry.id   AF-A0A950E4C6-F1
#
_cell.length_a   1.000
_cell.length_b   1.000
_cell.length_c   1.000
_cell.angle_alpha   90.00
_cell.angle_beta   90.00
_cell.angle_gamma   90.00
#
_symmetry.space_group_name_H-M   'P 1'
#
loop_
_entity.id
_entity.type
_entity.pdbx_description
1 polymer ?
#
loop_
_entity_poly.entity_id
_entity_poly.type
_entity_poly.pdbx_seq_one_letter_code
_entity_poly.pdbx_strand_id
1 'polypeptide(L)'
;MRARRAVAIVATAALALLTPAAAQAHLISGFVGDVPSGAHVSPTDVGPHSHVTSLPMRELDLPYNGGPVLHSNRTHPIFWEPAGSGMTFDPGYEALIEKFLIDVAADSHKTSNVYGLSGQYTDSAGPAAYDSTYGGAVVDTDPLPPNGCTEPALTGPGWTVCLTDDQLETEIEHLVAADHLPTTNRDVYFIITPDGFGSCTDAGSSSCALGGRDNGYCGYHSETQEPNQILYAVIPYNAVGNHCQSNNPRPNSSTADPTISTISHEHNEMVTDPDGNAWVDGSGNEVGDLCLTSFGPSLNAARDPGATAWNETINGDHYFLQEEWSNADSACEPRAKPDSLSFAMTHQQGRERLLAFTAHGSDPEGHLVSFDWSFGDGRAASGRHVSHLFQSVGAYRVRLRATDSWSNWSYSDRTVRVKPRQAQGPTQTQGPTPTQGPTPTQSPTPTHSPGPTQSPGQPP
;
A
#
# COMPACT_ATOMS: atom_id res chain seq x y z
N MET A 1 -5.83 -57.60 -38.80
CA MET A 1 -4.74 -58.56 -39.03
C MET A 1 -3.41 -57.83 -38.84
N ARG A 2 -2.56 -58.36 -37.95
CA ARG A 2 -1.09 -58.17 -37.78
C ARG A 2 -0.60 -56.72 -37.51
N ALA A 3 -0.21 -56.33 -36.29
CA ALA A 3 0.99 -56.72 -35.50
C ALA A 3 2.31 -56.39 -36.24
N ARG A 4 3.39 -55.82 -35.68
CA ARG A 4 3.88 -55.38 -34.36
C ARG A 4 5.26 -54.73 -34.68
N ARG A 5 5.78 -53.83 -33.83
CA ARG A 5 7.01 -54.04 -33.01
C ARG A 5 7.67 -52.72 -32.58
N ALA A 6 7.83 -52.60 -31.26
CA ALA A 6 8.77 -51.73 -30.58
C ALA A 6 10.22 -52.21 -30.77
N VAL A 7 11.17 -51.30 -30.62
CA VAL A 7 12.57 -51.60 -30.26
C VAL A 7 12.96 -50.73 -29.07
N ALA A 8 13.27 -51.40 -27.96
CA ALA A 8 13.97 -50.86 -26.80
C ALA A 8 15.48 -50.93 -27.06
N ILE A 9 16.24 -49.94 -26.59
CA ILE A 9 17.70 -50.01 -26.48
C ILE A 9 18.07 -50.06 -25.00
N VAL A 10 18.85 -51.08 -24.65
CA VAL A 10 19.37 -51.39 -23.32
C VAL A 10 20.71 -50.68 -23.10
N ALA A 11 20.93 -50.33 -21.83
CA ALA A 11 22.03 -49.63 -21.20
C ALA A 11 23.47 -50.02 -21.58
N THR A 12 24.36 -49.03 -21.46
CA THR A 12 25.78 -49.22 -21.12
C THR A 12 26.14 -48.29 -19.97
N ALA A 13 26.56 -48.88 -18.85
CA ALA A 13 27.21 -48.19 -17.74
C ALA A 13 28.68 -47.93 -18.06
N ALA A 14 29.16 -46.71 -17.81
CA ALA A 14 30.59 -46.42 -17.73
C ALA A 14 30.83 -45.50 -16.52
N LEU A 15 31.67 -45.98 -15.62
CA LEU A 15 32.13 -45.35 -14.39
C LEU A 15 33.47 -44.66 -14.69
N ALA A 16 33.60 -43.34 -14.51
CA ALA A 16 34.91 -42.70 -14.28
C ALA A 16 34.81 -41.21 -13.88
N LEU A 17 35.35 -40.95 -12.69
CA LEU A 17 36.25 -39.84 -12.32
C LEU A 17 35.67 -38.42 -12.12
N LEU A 18 35.56 -38.09 -10.83
CA LEU A 18 35.60 -36.73 -10.27
C LEU A 18 36.96 -36.06 -10.54
N THR A 19 36.94 -34.86 -11.12
CA THR A 19 37.93 -33.80 -10.86
C THR A 19 37.24 -32.42 -10.91
N PRO A 20 37.64 -31.43 -10.10
CA PRO A 20 37.04 -30.10 -10.07
C PRO A 20 37.78 -29.17 -11.03
N ALA A 21 37.05 -28.35 -11.79
CA ALA A 21 37.67 -27.31 -12.63
C ALA A 21 36.97 -25.96 -12.48
N ALA A 22 37.78 -25.05 -11.95
CA ALA A 22 37.76 -23.59 -11.93
C ALA A 22 36.77 -22.82 -12.82
N ALA A 23 36.29 -21.72 -12.24
CA ALA A 23 35.62 -20.61 -12.90
C ALA A 23 36.37 -20.08 -14.14
N GLN A 24 35.61 -19.77 -15.20
CA GLN A 24 36.00 -18.79 -16.20
C GLN A 24 34.80 -17.89 -16.49
N ALA A 25 34.96 -16.61 -16.18
CA ALA A 25 34.09 -15.54 -16.64
C ALA A 25 34.28 -15.38 -18.16
N HIS A 26 33.20 -15.48 -18.92
CA HIS A 26 33.15 -15.04 -20.31
C HIS A 26 32.28 -13.80 -20.41
N LEU A 27 32.93 -12.66 -20.69
CA LEU A 27 32.31 -11.49 -21.28
C LEU A 27 31.92 -11.85 -22.72
N ILE A 28 30.63 -11.76 -23.05
CA ILE A 28 30.16 -11.70 -24.43
C ILE A 28 29.40 -10.39 -24.61
N SER A 29 29.94 -9.56 -25.49
CA SER A 29 29.34 -8.32 -25.98
C SER A 29 28.25 -8.63 -26.99
N GLY A 30 27.08 -8.03 -26.80
CA GLY A 30 26.15 -7.52 -27.81
C GLY A 30 25.63 -8.45 -28.91
N PHE A 31 24.34 -8.75 -28.85
CA PHE A 31 23.49 -8.82 -30.04
C PHE A 31 22.14 -8.14 -29.75
N VAL A 32 21.83 -7.13 -30.57
CA VAL A 32 20.48 -6.60 -30.76
C VAL A 32 19.71 -7.65 -31.56
N GLY A 33 18.59 -8.13 -31.01
CA GLY A 33 17.66 -9.03 -31.66
C GLY A 33 16.28 -8.83 -31.05
N ASP A 34 15.29 -8.62 -31.91
CA ASP A 34 13.89 -8.36 -31.58
C ASP A 34 13.31 -9.39 -30.59
N VAL A 35 12.63 -8.89 -29.56
CA VAL A 35 11.88 -9.70 -28.59
C VAL A 35 10.41 -9.73 -29.05
N PRO A 36 9.78 -10.92 -29.22
CA PRO A 36 8.35 -11.00 -29.46
C PRO A 36 7.59 -10.68 -28.16
N SER A 37 6.56 -9.85 -28.28
CA SER A 37 5.58 -9.53 -27.24
C SER A 37 4.90 -10.80 -26.70
N GLY A 38 4.64 -10.85 -25.39
CA GLY A 38 3.83 -11.88 -24.73
C GLY A 38 4.61 -12.89 -23.88
N ALA A 39 5.25 -12.43 -22.80
CA ALA A 39 5.79 -13.32 -21.77
C ALA A 39 5.61 -12.71 -20.37
N HIS A 40 4.61 -13.21 -19.64
CA HIS A 40 4.52 -13.05 -18.18
C HIS A 40 5.72 -13.73 -17.52
N VAL A 41 6.35 -13.05 -16.57
CA VAL A 41 7.50 -13.57 -15.82
C VAL A 41 7.04 -13.96 -14.43
N SER A 42 7.06 -15.26 -14.12
CA SER A 42 6.84 -15.79 -12.77
C SER A 42 8.10 -15.61 -11.91
N PRO A 43 8.02 -15.11 -10.67
CA PRO A 43 9.19 -14.85 -9.83
C PRO A 43 9.59 -16.11 -9.02
N THR A 44 10.51 -16.91 -9.56
CA THR A 44 11.25 -17.90 -8.74
C THR A 44 12.72 -17.93 -9.09
N ASP A 45 13.54 -17.17 -8.36
CA ASP A 45 14.90 -17.60 -7.99
C ASP A 45 15.51 -16.69 -6.89
N VAL A 46 15.13 -16.90 -5.62
CA VAL A 46 15.96 -16.40 -4.50
C VAL A 46 16.04 -17.42 -3.37
N GLY A 47 17.18 -18.11 -3.30
CA GLY A 47 17.59 -18.92 -2.15
C GLY A 47 17.98 -18.06 -0.92
N PRO A 48 18.25 -18.68 0.24
CA PRO A 48 18.21 -18.00 1.53
C PRO A 48 19.42 -17.06 1.74
N HIS A 49 19.10 -15.87 2.24
CA HIS A 49 19.98 -14.87 2.88
C HIS A 49 21.32 -14.57 2.18
N SER A 50 21.36 -13.46 1.44
CA SER A 50 22.59 -12.69 1.23
C SER A 50 22.35 -11.24 1.65
N HIS A 51 23.18 -10.75 2.57
CA HIS A 51 23.17 -9.37 3.04
C HIS A 51 23.24 -8.40 1.87
N VAL A 52 22.15 -7.66 1.62
CA VAL A 52 22.17 -6.52 0.70
C VAL A 52 22.95 -5.40 1.37
N THR A 53 24.15 -5.16 0.86
CA THR A 53 24.91 -3.94 1.13
C THR A 53 24.11 -2.75 0.65
N SER A 54 23.91 -1.78 1.55
CA SER A 54 23.15 -0.54 1.37
C SER A 54 23.26 0.08 -0.03
N LEU A 55 22.23 -0.12 -0.84
CA LEU A 55 21.89 0.79 -1.94
C LEU A 55 21.23 2.04 -1.33
N PRO A 56 21.40 3.24 -1.92
CA PRO A 56 20.69 4.43 -1.47
C PRO A 56 19.18 4.16 -1.53
N MET A 57 18.44 4.55 -0.49
CA MET A 57 17.03 4.19 -0.17
C MET A 57 15.97 4.67 -1.18
N ARG A 58 16.31 4.85 -2.46
CA ARG A 58 15.42 5.30 -3.54
C ARG A 58 15.39 4.33 -4.74
N GLU A 59 15.97 3.13 -4.55
CA GLU A 59 16.08 2.05 -5.53
C GLU A 59 15.21 0.83 -5.14
N LEU A 60 14.33 1.00 -4.14
CA LEU A 60 13.36 0.00 -3.65
C LEU A 60 11.91 0.35 -4.01
N ASP A 61 11.68 1.51 -4.63
CA ASP A 61 10.34 1.91 -5.06
C ASP A 61 9.96 1.15 -6.33
N LEU A 62 8.71 0.69 -6.41
CA LEU A 62 8.11 0.18 -7.64
C LEU A 62 8.30 1.24 -8.73
N PRO A 63 8.98 0.93 -9.85
CA PRO A 63 9.40 1.96 -10.80
C PRO A 63 8.25 2.35 -11.75
N TYR A 64 8.25 3.62 -12.16
CA TYR A 64 7.35 4.10 -13.20
C TYR A 64 7.95 3.91 -14.60
N ASN A 65 7.25 3.19 -15.47
CA ASN A 65 7.67 2.82 -16.83
C ASN A 65 7.02 3.67 -17.94
N GLY A 66 6.16 4.63 -17.59
CA GLY A 66 5.62 5.62 -18.53
C GLY A 66 4.18 5.39 -18.99
N GLY A 67 3.54 4.31 -18.55
CA GLY A 67 2.15 3.96 -18.78
C GLY A 67 1.11 4.85 -18.09
N PRO A 68 -0.17 4.68 -18.40
CA PRO A 68 -1.27 5.39 -17.74
C PRO A 68 -1.58 4.80 -16.37
N VAL A 69 -2.33 5.55 -15.55
CA VAL A 69 -2.98 5.04 -14.34
C VAL A 69 -4.48 5.33 -14.39
N LEU A 70 -5.28 4.64 -13.58
CA LEU A 70 -6.71 4.96 -13.48
C LEU A 70 -6.96 6.09 -12.48
N HIS A 71 -7.40 7.24 -12.98
CA HIS A 71 -7.82 8.39 -12.15
C HIS A 71 -9.26 8.27 -11.61
N SER A 72 -9.99 7.25 -12.04
CA SER A 72 -11.29 6.82 -11.51
C SER A 72 -11.60 5.47 -12.15
N ASN A 73 -12.43 4.66 -11.50
CA ASN A 73 -12.94 3.44 -12.10
C ASN A 73 -14.42 3.22 -11.78
N ARG A 74 -15.05 2.37 -12.59
CA ARG A 74 -16.39 1.84 -12.37
C ARG A 74 -16.33 0.33 -12.49
N THR A 75 -16.61 -0.35 -11.39
CA THR A 75 -16.46 -1.80 -11.28
C THR A 75 -17.74 -2.54 -11.64
N HIS A 76 -17.60 -3.58 -12.47
CA HIS A 76 -18.70 -4.43 -12.94
C HIS A 76 -18.34 -5.90 -12.71
N PRO A 77 -18.84 -6.56 -11.67
CA PRO A 77 -18.64 -7.99 -11.52
C PRO A 77 -19.51 -8.75 -12.53
N ILE A 78 -18.90 -9.67 -13.27
CA ILE A 78 -19.55 -10.66 -14.12
C ILE A 78 -19.48 -12.00 -13.40
N PHE A 79 -20.61 -12.51 -12.94
CA PHE A 79 -20.70 -13.84 -12.36
C PHE A 79 -21.04 -14.83 -13.48
N TRP A 80 -20.07 -15.64 -13.91
CA TRP A 80 -20.31 -16.62 -14.96
C TRP A 80 -20.90 -17.91 -14.37
N GLU A 81 -22.18 -18.15 -14.62
CA GLU A 81 -22.93 -19.36 -14.25
C GLU A 81 -23.38 -20.11 -15.52
N PRO A 82 -22.47 -20.84 -16.20
CA PRO A 82 -22.72 -21.34 -17.55
C PRO A 82 -23.86 -22.35 -17.59
N ALA A 83 -24.88 -22.07 -18.42
CA ALA A 83 -26.08 -22.88 -18.47
C ALA A 83 -25.78 -24.35 -18.82
N GLY A 84 -26.29 -25.27 -17.99
CA GLY A 84 -26.14 -26.71 -18.22
C GLY A 84 -24.79 -27.31 -17.78
N SER A 85 -23.86 -26.50 -17.27
CA SER A 85 -22.61 -26.99 -16.68
C SER A 85 -22.80 -27.62 -15.29
N GLY A 86 -23.82 -27.17 -14.55
CA GLY A 86 -24.04 -27.53 -13.15
C GLY A 86 -23.09 -26.83 -12.18
N MET A 87 -22.24 -25.92 -12.66
CA MET A 87 -21.40 -25.06 -11.84
C MET A 87 -22.19 -23.83 -11.42
N THR A 88 -22.15 -23.50 -10.13
CA THR A 88 -22.90 -22.40 -9.52
C THR A 88 -22.08 -21.85 -8.36
N PHE A 89 -22.35 -20.62 -7.96
CA PHE A 89 -21.75 -20.06 -6.75
C PHE A 89 -22.41 -20.59 -5.46
N ASP A 90 -21.67 -20.55 -4.35
CA ASP A 90 -22.22 -20.87 -3.04
C ASP A 90 -23.29 -19.85 -2.62
N PRO A 91 -24.27 -20.24 -1.77
CA PRO A 91 -25.29 -19.31 -1.28
C PRO A 91 -24.68 -18.06 -0.63
N GLY A 92 -25.02 -16.88 -1.16
CA GLY A 92 -24.57 -15.58 -0.64
C GLY A 92 -23.18 -15.15 -1.12
N TYR A 93 -22.52 -15.92 -1.98
CA TYR A 93 -21.21 -15.60 -2.55
C TYR A 93 -21.24 -14.32 -3.39
N GLU A 94 -22.12 -14.28 -4.41
CA GLU A 94 -22.29 -13.12 -5.29
C GLU A 94 -22.64 -11.86 -4.51
N ALA A 95 -23.65 -11.96 -3.63
CA ALA A 95 -24.11 -10.85 -2.81
C ALA A 95 -23.02 -10.27 -1.91
N LEU A 96 -22.08 -11.09 -1.41
CA LEU A 96 -20.96 -10.59 -0.61
C LEU A 96 -19.90 -9.88 -1.46
N ILE A 97 -19.62 -10.37 -2.68
CA ILE A 97 -18.70 -9.71 -3.60
C ILE A 97 -19.28 -8.37 -4.07
N GLU A 98 -20.55 -8.35 -4.47
CA GLU A 98 -21.24 -7.10 -4.81
C GLU A 98 -21.19 -6.12 -3.64
N LYS A 99 -21.46 -6.61 -2.42
CA LYS A 99 -21.37 -5.80 -1.21
C LYS A 99 -19.98 -5.20 -1.03
N PHE A 100 -18.91 -5.99 -1.18
CA PHE A 100 -17.54 -5.49 -1.11
C PHE A 100 -17.28 -4.37 -2.12
N LEU A 101 -17.65 -4.55 -3.39
CA LEU A 101 -17.43 -3.53 -4.42
C LEU A 101 -18.28 -2.26 -4.19
N ILE A 102 -19.50 -2.41 -3.67
CA ILE A 102 -20.34 -1.29 -3.23
C ILE A 102 -19.69 -0.54 -2.05
N ASP A 103 -19.14 -1.27 -1.09
CA ASP A 103 -18.47 -0.69 0.08
C ASP A 103 -17.18 0.03 -0.32
N VAL A 104 -16.39 -0.54 -1.25
CA VAL A 104 -15.24 0.12 -1.87
C VAL A 104 -15.68 1.42 -2.54
N ALA A 105 -16.74 1.42 -3.35
CA ALA A 105 -17.25 2.63 -3.99
C ALA A 105 -17.78 3.68 -2.98
N ALA A 106 -18.38 3.24 -1.86
CA ALA A 106 -18.86 4.14 -0.81
C ALA A 106 -17.72 4.79 -0.01
N ASP A 107 -16.59 4.11 0.10
CA ASP A 107 -15.38 4.60 0.77
C ASP A 107 -14.41 5.34 -0.15
N SER A 108 -14.76 5.55 -1.42
CA SER A 108 -13.96 6.33 -2.37
C SER A 108 -13.45 7.65 -1.78
N HIS A 109 -12.21 7.98 -2.14
CA HIS A 109 -11.38 9.08 -1.66
C HIS A 109 -10.93 8.99 -0.19
N LYS A 110 -11.18 7.89 0.51
CA LYS A 110 -10.65 7.71 1.88
C LYS A 110 -9.25 7.11 1.85
N THR A 111 -8.47 7.42 2.87
CA THR A 111 -7.13 6.85 3.08
C THR A 111 -7.14 5.69 4.08
N SER A 112 -8.33 5.27 4.53
CA SER A 112 -8.49 4.39 5.68
C SER A 112 -8.40 2.90 5.38
N ASN A 113 -8.16 2.50 4.14
CA ASN A 113 -8.06 1.12 3.68
C ASN A 113 -6.97 1.01 2.60
N VAL A 114 -6.75 -0.21 2.07
CA VAL A 114 -5.70 -0.53 1.09
C VAL A 114 -5.74 0.35 -0.16
N TYR A 115 -6.93 0.69 -0.66
CA TYR A 115 -7.09 1.56 -1.84
C TYR A 115 -6.56 2.98 -1.62
N GLY A 116 -6.49 3.42 -0.36
CA GLY A 116 -5.93 4.71 0.04
C GLY A 116 -4.46 4.91 -0.35
N LEU A 117 -3.76 3.84 -0.71
CA LEU A 117 -2.35 3.89 -1.14
C LEU A 117 -2.19 4.28 -2.62
N SER A 118 -3.24 4.17 -3.44
CA SER A 118 -3.18 4.42 -4.90
C SER A 118 -2.65 5.82 -5.27
N GLY A 119 -2.93 6.84 -4.45
CA GLY A 119 -2.60 8.24 -4.73
C GLY A 119 -1.11 8.55 -4.94
N GLN A 120 -0.22 7.68 -4.48
CA GLN A 120 1.23 7.83 -4.66
C GLN A 120 1.71 7.45 -6.07
N TYR A 121 0.95 6.65 -6.79
CA TYR A 121 1.25 6.19 -8.14
C TYR A 121 0.70 7.22 -9.13
N THR A 122 1.53 7.70 -10.06
CA THR A 122 1.20 8.86 -10.91
C THR A 122 1.59 8.63 -12.36
N ASP A 123 0.85 9.24 -13.28
CA ASP A 123 1.21 9.37 -14.69
C ASP A 123 1.31 10.87 -15.09
N SER A 124 1.34 11.14 -16.40
CA SER A 124 1.41 12.51 -16.92
C SER A 124 0.13 13.35 -16.71
N ALA A 125 -1.00 12.72 -16.47
CA ALA A 125 -2.30 13.35 -16.26
C ALA A 125 -2.64 13.52 -14.77
N GLY A 126 -2.04 12.73 -13.87
CA GLY A 126 -2.17 12.90 -12.43
C GLY A 126 -1.92 11.62 -11.63
N PRO A 127 -2.32 11.58 -10.34
CA PRO A 127 -2.26 10.37 -9.53
C PRO A 127 -3.33 9.35 -9.95
N ALA A 128 -3.04 8.07 -9.79
CA ALA A 128 -4.07 7.05 -9.66
C ALA A 128 -4.98 7.43 -8.50
N ALA A 129 -6.26 7.11 -8.58
CA ALA A 129 -7.20 7.55 -7.56
C ALA A 129 -8.04 6.39 -7.06
N TYR A 130 -8.16 6.34 -5.73
CA TYR A 130 -9.30 5.72 -5.10
C TYR A 130 -10.54 6.59 -5.35
N ASP A 131 -11.06 6.50 -6.56
CA ASP A 131 -12.31 7.10 -7.03
C ASP A 131 -13.08 6.01 -7.77
N SER A 132 -13.57 5.04 -6.99
CA SER A 132 -14.32 3.90 -7.48
C SER A 132 -15.81 4.16 -7.43
N THR A 133 -16.51 3.70 -8.46
CA THR A 133 -17.97 3.65 -8.50
C THR A 133 -18.42 2.23 -8.78
N TYR A 134 -19.61 1.85 -8.33
CA TYR A 134 -20.17 0.53 -8.60
C TYR A 134 -21.08 0.59 -9.84
N GLY A 135 -20.77 -0.22 -10.85
CA GLY A 135 -21.44 -0.27 -12.14
C GLY A 135 -22.64 -1.21 -12.22
N GLY A 136 -22.76 -2.12 -11.25
CA GLY A 136 -23.77 -3.18 -11.24
C GLY A 136 -23.19 -4.52 -11.67
N ALA A 137 -23.75 -5.60 -11.13
CA ALA A 137 -23.39 -6.97 -11.50
C ALA A 137 -24.11 -7.42 -12.77
N VAL A 138 -23.46 -8.31 -13.51
CA VAL A 138 -24.05 -9.09 -14.60
C VAL A 138 -23.93 -10.57 -14.25
N VAL A 139 -25.00 -11.32 -14.43
CA VAL A 139 -24.96 -12.79 -14.37
C VAL A 139 -24.92 -13.28 -15.80
N ASP A 140 -23.79 -13.86 -16.18
CA ASP A 140 -23.61 -14.46 -17.48
C ASP A 140 -23.99 -15.94 -17.41
N THR A 141 -24.80 -16.40 -18.37
CA THR A 141 -25.26 -17.79 -18.46
C THR A 141 -24.85 -18.45 -19.76
N ASP A 142 -24.02 -17.78 -20.57
CA ASP A 142 -23.59 -18.28 -21.86
C ASP A 142 -22.87 -19.63 -21.71
N PRO A 143 -23.08 -20.55 -22.66
CA PRO A 143 -22.54 -21.90 -22.56
C PRO A 143 -21.02 -21.87 -22.75
N LEU A 144 -20.34 -22.74 -22.02
CA LEU A 144 -18.88 -22.81 -22.10
C LEU A 144 -18.35 -23.20 -23.48
N PRO A 145 -17.23 -22.59 -23.91
CA PRO A 145 -16.48 -23.14 -25.01
C PRO A 145 -15.83 -24.49 -24.62
N PRO A 146 -15.35 -25.28 -25.59
CA PRO A 146 -14.54 -26.45 -25.30
C PRO A 146 -13.28 -26.09 -24.51
N ASN A 147 -12.81 -26.99 -23.63
CA ASN A 147 -11.56 -26.78 -22.89
C ASN A 147 -10.39 -26.43 -23.83
N GLY A 148 -9.72 -25.32 -23.55
CA GLY A 148 -8.59 -24.82 -24.33
C GLY A 148 -7.24 -25.08 -23.69
N CYS A 149 -7.18 -25.33 -22.37
CA CYS A 149 -5.93 -25.59 -21.66
C CYS A 149 -5.90 -26.95 -20.96
N THR A 150 -4.70 -27.35 -20.54
CA THR A 150 -4.46 -28.60 -19.79
C THR A 150 -3.65 -28.30 -18.54
N GLU A 151 -4.30 -27.96 -17.43
CA GLU A 151 -3.62 -27.69 -16.15
C GLU A 151 -2.45 -28.65 -15.86
N PRO A 152 -1.30 -28.16 -15.37
CA PRO A 152 -0.18 -29.03 -15.00
C PRO A 152 -0.66 -30.06 -13.98
N ALA A 153 -0.17 -31.30 -14.07
CA ALA A 153 -0.58 -32.38 -13.18
C ALA A 153 -0.14 -32.10 -11.73
N LEU A 154 -0.94 -31.33 -10.98
CA LEU A 154 -0.67 -30.88 -9.61
C LEU A 154 -1.84 -31.22 -8.69
N THR A 155 -1.55 -31.23 -7.39
CA THR A 155 -2.33 -31.81 -6.27
C THR A 155 -3.63 -31.05 -5.92
N GLY A 156 -4.16 -30.21 -6.82
CA GLY A 156 -5.45 -29.54 -6.67
C GLY A 156 -6.64 -30.45 -7.01
N PRO A 157 -7.88 -30.03 -6.73
CA PRO A 157 -9.05 -30.76 -7.22
C PRO A 157 -9.03 -30.78 -8.76
N GLY A 158 -9.56 -31.85 -9.36
CA GLY A 158 -9.66 -31.93 -10.82
C GLY A 158 -10.74 -30.97 -11.32
N TRP A 159 -10.35 -29.98 -12.10
CA TRP A 159 -11.26 -29.02 -12.73
C TRP A 159 -12.05 -29.69 -13.85
N THR A 160 -13.34 -29.35 -13.96
CA THR A 160 -14.18 -29.87 -15.06
C THR A 160 -13.94 -29.08 -16.34
N VAL A 161 -13.49 -27.83 -16.19
CA VAL A 161 -13.30 -26.84 -17.26
C VAL A 161 -11.93 -26.18 -17.14
N CYS A 162 -11.26 -25.95 -18.27
CA CYS A 162 -10.00 -25.20 -18.34
C CYS A 162 -10.04 -24.30 -19.58
N LEU A 163 -10.09 -22.99 -19.38
CA LEU A 163 -10.10 -22.00 -20.46
C LEU A 163 -8.78 -21.22 -20.55
N THR A 164 -8.39 -20.85 -21.76
CA THR A 164 -7.26 -19.93 -21.98
C THR A 164 -7.70 -18.47 -21.79
N ASP A 165 -6.75 -17.57 -21.59
CA ASP A 165 -7.02 -16.12 -21.58
C ASP A 165 -7.73 -15.67 -22.87
N ASP A 166 -7.25 -16.07 -24.06
CA ASP A 166 -7.95 -15.80 -25.34
C ASP A 166 -9.44 -16.19 -25.33
N GLN A 167 -9.81 -17.27 -24.63
CA GLN A 167 -11.20 -17.72 -24.55
C GLN A 167 -12.01 -16.86 -23.57
N LEU A 168 -11.39 -16.43 -22.48
CA LEU A 168 -12.00 -15.54 -21.48
C LEU A 168 -12.18 -14.13 -22.05
N GLU A 169 -11.19 -13.59 -22.75
CA GLU A 169 -11.29 -12.31 -23.45
C GLU A 169 -12.42 -12.34 -24.49
N THR A 170 -12.49 -13.41 -25.30
CA THR A 170 -13.58 -13.60 -26.28
C THR A 170 -14.97 -13.59 -25.62
N GLU A 171 -15.11 -14.21 -24.44
CA GLU A 171 -16.38 -14.23 -23.70
C GLU A 171 -16.74 -12.83 -23.20
N ILE A 172 -15.79 -12.13 -22.59
CA ILE A 172 -16.01 -10.77 -22.06
C ILE A 172 -16.39 -9.81 -23.19
N GLU A 173 -15.70 -9.87 -24.33
CA GLU A 173 -16.02 -9.08 -25.52
C GLU A 173 -17.42 -9.38 -26.04
N HIS A 174 -17.80 -10.67 -26.08
CA HIS A 174 -19.14 -11.10 -26.49
C HIS A 174 -20.22 -10.53 -25.56
N LEU A 175 -20.07 -10.70 -24.25
CA LEU A 175 -21.03 -10.24 -23.25
C LEU A 175 -21.18 -8.71 -23.28
N VAL A 176 -20.05 -7.98 -23.28
CA VAL A 176 -20.05 -6.52 -23.32
C VAL A 176 -20.77 -6.01 -24.57
N ALA A 177 -20.55 -6.64 -25.73
CA ALA A 177 -21.23 -6.28 -26.96
C ALA A 177 -22.73 -6.62 -26.93
N ALA A 178 -23.09 -7.82 -26.45
CA ALA A 178 -24.44 -8.35 -26.42
C ALA A 178 -25.36 -7.54 -25.49
N ASP A 179 -24.88 -7.23 -24.29
CA ASP A 179 -25.64 -6.53 -23.25
C ASP A 179 -25.48 -5.01 -23.30
N HIS A 180 -24.71 -4.50 -24.27
CA HIS A 180 -24.41 -3.08 -24.45
C HIS A 180 -23.79 -2.46 -23.18
N LEU A 181 -22.87 -3.20 -22.56
CA LEU A 181 -22.21 -2.76 -21.35
C LEU A 181 -21.22 -1.61 -21.65
N PRO A 182 -20.95 -0.72 -20.68
CA PRO A 182 -20.11 0.44 -20.92
C PRO A 182 -18.63 0.09 -21.17
N THR A 183 -18.02 0.66 -22.22
CA THR A 183 -16.62 0.40 -22.60
C THR A 183 -15.75 1.65 -22.49
N THR A 184 -15.96 2.47 -21.46
CA THR A 184 -15.06 3.61 -21.24
C THR A 184 -13.75 3.12 -20.66
N ASN A 185 -12.67 3.90 -20.80
CA ASN A 185 -11.34 3.59 -20.26
C ASN A 185 -11.25 3.62 -18.71
N ARG A 186 -12.39 3.57 -18.04
CA ARG A 186 -12.53 3.47 -16.58
C ARG A 186 -13.53 2.37 -16.19
N ASP A 187 -14.14 1.69 -17.15
CA ASP A 187 -15.01 0.56 -16.88
C ASP A 187 -14.14 -0.69 -16.70
N VAL A 188 -14.20 -1.26 -15.50
CA VAL A 188 -13.39 -2.38 -15.06
C VAL A 188 -14.31 -3.57 -14.82
N TYR A 189 -14.05 -4.69 -15.50
CA TYR A 189 -14.86 -5.90 -15.42
C TYR A 189 -14.15 -7.00 -14.61
N PHE A 190 -14.81 -7.54 -13.59
CA PHE A 190 -14.29 -8.71 -12.88
C PHE A 190 -15.05 -9.94 -13.35
N ILE A 191 -14.47 -10.77 -14.23
CA ILE A 191 -15.06 -12.07 -14.56
C ILE A 191 -14.76 -13.05 -13.44
N ILE A 192 -15.80 -13.44 -12.71
CA ILE A 192 -15.71 -14.29 -11.54
C ILE A 192 -16.25 -15.66 -11.95
N THR A 193 -15.47 -16.70 -11.66
CA THR A 193 -15.82 -18.08 -12.03
C THR A 193 -16.09 -18.94 -10.80
N PRO A 194 -17.04 -19.89 -10.85
CA PRO A 194 -17.40 -20.75 -9.72
C PRO A 194 -16.39 -21.89 -9.50
N ASP A 195 -16.56 -22.65 -8.41
CA ASP A 195 -15.80 -23.88 -8.19
C ASP A 195 -16.01 -24.88 -9.36
N GLY A 196 -14.96 -25.60 -9.73
CA GLY A 196 -14.94 -26.45 -10.93
C GLY A 196 -14.44 -25.78 -12.21
N PHE A 197 -14.16 -24.46 -12.17
CA PHE A 197 -13.51 -23.68 -13.24
C PHE A 197 -11.99 -23.47 -13.03
N GLY A 198 -11.17 -23.79 -14.04
CA GLY A 198 -9.76 -23.40 -14.11
C GLY A 198 -9.47 -22.51 -15.32
N SER A 199 -8.38 -21.74 -15.24
CA SER A 199 -7.92 -20.89 -16.33
C SER A 199 -6.39 -20.94 -16.44
N CYS A 200 -5.88 -20.82 -17.67
CA CYS A 200 -4.46 -20.70 -17.95
C CYS A 200 -4.20 -19.54 -18.90
N THR A 201 -3.01 -18.97 -18.84
CA THR A 201 -2.56 -17.95 -19.81
C THR A 201 -2.55 -18.48 -21.24
N ASP A 202 -2.25 -19.77 -21.43
CA ASP A 202 -2.21 -20.41 -22.75
C ASP A 202 -2.64 -21.89 -22.72
N ALA A 203 -2.70 -22.51 -23.90
CA ALA A 203 -3.06 -23.93 -24.05
C ALA A 203 -1.99 -24.91 -23.51
N GLY A 204 -0.75 -24.44 -23.33
CA GLY A 204 0.40 -25.21 -22.85
C GLY A 204 0.54 -25.22 -21.32
N SER A 205 -0.24 -24.39 -20.63
CA SER A 205 -0.39 -24.32 -19.17
C SER A 205 0.87 -23.89 -18.43
N SER A 206 1.57 -22.92 -19.02
CA SER A 206 2.80 -22.34 -18.48
C SER A 206 2.55 -21.58 -17.15
N SER A 207 1.37 -20.98 -17.00
CA SER A 207 0.84 -20.34 -15.79
C SER A 207 -0.68 -20.46 -15.73
N CYS A 208 -1.21 -20.91 -14.60
CA CYS A 208 -2.65 -21.16 -14.44
C CYS A 208 -3.16 -20.79 -13.05
N ALA A 209 -4.46 -20.50 -12.97
CA ALA A 209 -5.16 -20.18 -11.73
C ALA A 209 -4.88 -21.21 -10.63
N LEU A 210 -4.57 -22.46 -10.97
CA LEU A 210 -4.45 -23.55 -10.00
C LEU A 210 -3.12 -24.30 -10.09
N GLY A 211 -2.13 -23.68 -10.74
CA GLY A 211 -0.82 -24.20 -11.17
C GLY A 211 0.21 -24.53 -10.08
N GLY A 212 -0.23 -24.97 -8.89
CA GLY A 212 0.64 -25.25 -7.74
C GLY A 212 1.52 -24.08 -7.33
N ARG A 213 2.37 -24.29 -6.32
CA ARG A 213 3.05 -23.20 -5.60
C ARG A 213 4.13 -22.47 -6.41
N ASP A 214 4.51 -22.98 -7.58
CA ASP A 214 5.71 -22.50 -8.29
C ASP A 214 5.37 -21.72 -9.59
N ASN A 215 4.21 -21.97 -10.24
CA ASN A 215 3.81 -21.36 -11.53
C ASN A 215 2.28 -21.10 -11.62
N GLY A 216 1.63 -20.59 -10.56
CA GLY A 216 0.19 -20.32 -10.59
C GLY A 216 -0.17 -18.95 -10.04
N TYR A 217 -1.36 -18.45 -10.41
CA TYR A 217 -1.90 -17.17 -9.99
C TYR A 217 -3.21 -17.33 -9.21
N CYS A 218 -3.62 -16.31 -8.46
CA CYS A 218 -4.90 -16.31 -7.74
C CYS A 218 -6.01 -15.56 -8.47
N GLY A 219 -5.59 -14.66 -9.35
CA GLY A 219 -6.32 -13.87 -10.32
C GLY A 219 -5.27 -13.27 -11.24
N TYR A 220 -5.71 -12.52 -12.24
CA TYR A 220 -4.87 -11.60 -13.01
C TYR A 220 -5.78 -10.54 -13.62
N HIS A 221 -5.23 -9.39 -13.99
CA HIS A 221 -5.90 -8.44 -14.86
C HIS A 221 -5.31 -8.39 -16.27
N SER A 222 -6.10 -7.86 -17.21
CA SER A 222 -5.68 -7.65 -18.59
C SER A 222 -4.48 -6.72 -18.64
N GLU A 223 -3.48 -7.09 -19.44
CA GLU A 223 -2.27 -6.29 -19.70
C GLU A 223 -2.11 -6.10 -21.21
N THR A 224 -2.76 -5.10 -21.82
CA THR A 224 -2.47 -4.78 -23.21
C THR A 224 -2.54 -3.30 -23.53
N GLN A 225 -1.71 -2.92 -24.51
CA GLN A 225 -1.49 -1.55 -24.93
C GLN A 225 -2.38 -1.19 -26.13
N GLU A 226 -3.40 -2.00 -26.43
CA GLU A 226 -4.26 -1.79 -27.58
C GLU A 226 -5.33 -0.70 -27.31
N PRO A 227 -5.54 0.24 -28.24
CA PRO A 227 -6.52 1.31 -28.03
C PRO A 227 -7.97 0.78 -27.89
N ASN A 228 -8.67 1.25 -26.85
CA ASN A 228 -10.07 0.91 -26.53
C ASN A 228 -10.30 -0.52 -26.05
N GLN A 229 -9.31 -1.12 -25.39
CA GLN A 229 -9.51 -2.41 -24.78
C GLN A 229 -10.47 -2.34 -23.58
N ILE A 230 -11.18 -3.43 -23.36
CA ILE A 230 -11.96 -3.68 -22.15
C ILE A 230 -10.96 -4.00 -21.03
N LEU A 231 -10.96 -3.20 -19.97
CA LEU A 231 -10.20 -3.51 -18.77
C LEU A 231 -10.92 -4.61 -18.01
N TYR A 232 -10.27 -5.74 -17.80
CA TYR A 232 -10.87 -6.85 -17.07
C TYR A 232 -9.88 -7.52 -16.12
N ALA A 233 -10.41 -8.22 -15.13
CA ALA A 233 -9.67 -9.16 -14.30
C ALA A 233 -10.41 -10.48 -14.22
N VAL A 234 -9.64 -11.57 -14.31
CA VAL A 234 -10.13 -12.94 -14.16
C VAL A 234 -9.94 -13.36 -12.72
N ILE A 235 -11.05 -13.71 -12.08
CA ILE A 235 -11.12 -13.99 -10.66
C ILE A 235 -11.63 -15.43 -10.45
N PRO A 236 -10.71 -16.40 -10.31
CA PRO A 236 -11.02 -17.77 -9.92
C PRO A 236 -11.69 -17.92 -8.56
N TYR A 237 -12.29 -19.10 -8.35
CA TYR A 237 -12.84 -19.48 -7.05
C TYR A 237 -11.72 -19.83 -6.05
N ASN A 238 -11.45 -18.94 -5.10
CA ASN A 238 -10.28 -19.01 -4.22
C ASN A 238 -10.53 -19.68 -2.87
N ALA A 239 -11.67 -20.37 -2.70
CA ALA A 239 -12.00 -21.08 -1.47
C ALA A 239 -11.53 -22.56 -1.47
N VAL A 240 -10.86 -23.01 -2.53
CA VAL A 240 -10.34 -24.38 -2.67
C VAL A 240 -9.19 -24.64 -1.70
N GLY A 241 -9.22 -25.78 -1.00
CA GLY A 241 -8.23 -26.09 0.03
C GLY A 241 -6.78 -26.12 -0.50
N ASN A 242 -5.86 -25.49 0.24
CA ASN A 242 -4.44 -25.35 -0.09
C ASN A 242 -4.16 -24.55 -1.37
N HIS A 243 -5.10 -23.72 -1.80
CA HIS A 243 -4.98 -22.88 -2.98
C HIS A 243 -5.09 -21.40 -2.58
N CYS A 244 -4.17 -20.57 -3.07
CA CYS A 244 -4.19 -19.13 -2.86
C CYS A 244 -4.41 -18.75 -1.39
N GLN A 245 -5.40 -17.89 -1.16
CA GLN A 245 -5.75 -17.32 0.12
C GLN A 245 -6.83 -18.15 0.83
N SER A 246 -7.05 -19.42 0.44
CA SER A 246 -8.13 -20.27 0.96
C SER A 246 -8.11 -20.47 2.48
N ASN A 247 -6.93 -20.35 3.07
CA ASN A 247 -6.66 -20.53 4.49
C ASN A 247 -6.76 -19.22 5.30
N ASN A 248 -7.03 -18.09 4.64
CA ASN A 248 -7.21 -16.82 5.32
C ASN A 248 -8.50 -16.81 6.17
N PRO A 249 -8.53 -15.99 7.22
CA PRO A 249 -9.75 -15.70 7.97
C PRO A 249 -10.93 -15.31 7.05
N ARG A 250 -12.12 -15.78 7.41
CA ARG A 250 -13.38 -15.54 6.69
C ARG A 250 -14.33 -14.68 7.53
N PRO A 251 -14.11 -13.36 7.62
CA PRO A 251 -14.85 -12.50 8.54
C PRO A 251 -16.36 -12.50 8.28
N ASN A 252 -16.78 -12.81 7.06
CA ASN A 252 -18.19 -12.89 6.66
C ASN A 252 -18.72 -14.34 6.68
N SER A 253 -17.93 -15.30 7.18
CA SER A 253 -18.24 -16.73 7.19
C SER A 253 -18.61 -17.27 5.81
N SER A 254 -18.01 -16.70 4.75
CA SER A 254 -18.35 -17.00 3.35
C SER A 254 -17.15 -17.58 2.61
N THR A 255 -17.41 -18.43 1.62
CA THR A 255 -16.39 -18.90 0.67
C THR A 255 -15.92 -17.80 -0.29
N ALA A 256 -16.64 -16.67 -0.37
CA ALA A 256 -16.21 -15.48 -1.12
C ALA A 256 -15.11 -14.68 -0.42
N ASP A 257 -14.90 -14.84 0.89
CA ASP A 257 -13.92 -14.03 1.64
C ASP A 257 -12.48 -14.09 1.04
N PRO A 258 -11.92 -15.28 0.69
CA PRO A 258 -10.64 -15.34 -0.01
C PRO A 258 -10.65 -14.69 -1.39
N THR A 259 -11.73 -14.84 -2.15
CA THR A 259 -11.87 -14.25 -3.49
C THR A 259 -11.92 -12.72 -3.41
N ILE A 260 -12.56 -12.14 -2.39
CA ILE A 260 -12.62 -10.69 -2.19
C ILE A 260 -11.22 -10.07 -2.03
N SER A 261 -10.31 -10.77 -1.35
CA SER A 261 -8.94 -10.30 -1.20
C SER A 261 -8.15 -10.37 -2.52
N THR A 262 -8.41 -11.38 -3.36
CA THR A 262 -7.89 -11.39 -4.75
C THR A 262 -8.50 -10.27 -5.59
N ILE A 263 -9.80 -10.03 -5.52
CA ILE A 263 -10.41 -8.88 -6.21
C ILE A 263 -9.74 -7.58 -5.78
N SER A 264 -9.45 -7.42 -4.49
CA SER A 264 -8.74 -6.24 -3.98
C SER A 264 -7.33 -6.11 -4.59
N HIS A 265 -6.57 -7.21 -4.63
CA HIS A 265 -5.24 -7.28 -5.24
C HIS A 265 -5.28 -6.81 -6.69
N GLU A 266 -6.05 -7.51 -7.53
CA GLU A 266 -6.11 -7.22 -8.98
C GLU A 266 -6.68 -5.83 -9.27
N HIS A 267 -7.56 -5.32 -8.40
CA HIS A 267 -8.12 -3.99 -8.57
C HIS A 267 -7.11 -2.89 -8.22
N ASN A 268 -6.28 -3.07 -7.20
CA ASN A 268 -5.22 -2.10 -6.89
C ASN A 268 -4.16 -2.08 -7.98
N GLU A 269 -3.74 -3.25 -8.47
CA GLU A 269 -2.80 -3.38 -9.58
C GLU A 269 -3.31 -2.69 -10.83
N MET A 270 -4.51 -3.03 -11.28
CA MET A 270 -5.13 -2.40 -12.46
C MET A 270 -5.36 -0.89 -12.29
N VAL A 271 -5.57 -0.39 -11.06
CA VAL A 271 -5.67 1.06 -10.83
C VAL A 271 -4.32 1.74 -11.01
N THR A 272 -3.24 1.09 -10.60
CA THR A 272 -1.88 1.61 -10.70
C THR A 272 -1.20 1.32 -12.04
N ASP A 273 -1.64 0.30 -12.77
CA ASP A 273 -1.04 -0.12 -14.03
C ASP A 273 -2.03 -0.89 -14.94
N PRO A 274 -3.07 -0.21 -15.47
CA PRO A 274 -4.09 -0.87 -16.30
C PRO A 274 -3.56 -1.48 -17.61
N ASP A 275 -2.38 -1.07 -18.09
CA ASP A 275 -1.81 -1.48 -19.39
C ASP A 275 -0.55 -2.36 -19.22
N GLY A 276 -0.14 -2.69 -18.00
CA GLY A 276 1.09 -3.44 -17.68
C GLY A 276 2.38 -2.71 -18.06
N ASN A 277 2.36 -1.38 -18.10
CA ASN A 277 3.49 -0.55 -18.51
C ASN A 277 3.64 0.76 -17.73
N ALA A 278 2.94 0.91 -16.60
CA ALA A 278 2.97 2.06 -15.72
C ALA A 278 3.80 1.80 -14.48
N TRP A 279 3.36 0.99 -13.53
CA TRP A 279 3.99 0.81 -12.22
C TRP A 279 4.22 -0.68 -11.95
N VAL A 280 5.32 -1.18 -12.51
CA VAL A 280 5.70 -2.60 -12.53
C VAL A 280 7.23 -2.72 -12.48
N ASP A 281 7.78 -3.68 -11.74
CA ASP A 281 9.23 -3.87 -11.66
C ASP A 281 9.81 -4.67 -12.86
N GLY A 282 11.13 -4.80 -12.92
CA GLY A 282 11.80 -5.52 -14.02
C GLY A 282 11.55 -7.04 -14.05
N SER A 283 10.87 -7.59 -13.04
CA SER A 283 10.42 -8.98 -12.95
C SER A 283 8.93 -9.13 -13.23
N GLY A 284 8.21 -8.04 -13.50
CA GLY A 284 6.77 -8.04 -13.70
C GLY A 284 5.95 -7.91 -12.42
N ASN A 285 6.55 -7.63 -11.26
CA ASN A 285 5.77 -7.48 -10.03
C ASN A 285 5.13 -6.09 -9.96
N GLU A 286 3.85 -6.04 -9.62
CA GLU A 286 3.09 -4.81 -9.39
C GLU A 286 2.87 -4.54 -7.89
N VAL A 287 1.97 -3.59 -7.57
CA VAL A 287 1.73 -3.13 -6.19
C VAL A 287 1.23 -4.24 -5.26
N GLY A 288 0.41 -5.17 -5.77
CA GLY A 288 -0.12 -6.31 -5.03
C GLY A 288 0.92 -7.43 -4.92
N ASP A 289 1.61 -7.74 -6.01
CA ASP A 289 2.62 -8.80 -6.09
C ASP A 289 3.76 -8.65 -5.09
N LEU A 290 4.23 -7.42 -4.88
CA LEU A 290 5.27 -7.12 -3.89
C LEU A 290 4.82 -7.42 -2.45
N CYS A 291 3.52 -7.59 -2.24
CA CYS A 291 2.89 -7.83 -0.95
C CYS A 291 2.17 -9.17 -0.83
N LEU A 292 2.46 -10.10 -1.74
CA LEU A 292 2.00 -11.48 -1.63
C LEU A 292 2.27 -12.03 -0.23
N THR A 293 1.23 -12.60 0.37
CA THR A 293 1.22 -13.16 1.74
C THR A 293 1.31 -12.15 2.90
N SER A 294 1.37 -10.85 2.63
CA SER A 294 1.32 -9.82 3.68
C SER A 294 -0.12 -9.48 4.03
N PHE A 295 -0.51 -9.76 5.28
CA PHE A 295 -1.82 -9.44 5.81
C PHE A 295 -1.60 -8.74 7.15
N GLY A 296 -1.87 -7.44 7.18
CA GLY A 296 -1.64 -6.59 8.35
C GLY A 296 -2.30 -7.11 9.63
N PRO A 297 -1.96 -6.50 10.78
CA PRO A 297 -2.49 -6.96 12.07
C PRO A 297 -4.02 -6.91 12.09
N SER A 298 -4.63 -7.98 12.61
CA SER A 298 -6.08 -8.04 12.82
C SER A 298 -6.56 -6.89 13.72
N LEU A 299 -7.60 -6.18 13.26
CA LEU A 299 -8.20 -5.03 13.96
C LEU A 299 -9.03 -5.45 15.18
N ASN A 300 -9.50 -6.69 15.20
CA ASN A 300 -10.33 -7.23 16.27
C ASN A 300 -9.60 -8.12 17.27
N ALA A 301 -8.37 -8.57 16.98
CA ALA A 301 -7.64 -9.52 17.84
C ALA A 301 -7.56 -9.10 19.31
N ALA A 302 -7.38 -7.80 19.60
CA ALA A 302 -7.32 -7.29 20.98
C ALA A 302 -8.70 -7.05 21.61
N ARG A 303 -9.75 -6.86 20.81
CA ARG A 303 -11.11 -6.53 21.27
C ARG A 303 -11.96 -7.77 21.44
N ASP A 304 -11.79 -8.76 20.57
CA ASP A 304 -12.53 -10.01 20.58
C ASP A 304 -11.65 -11.16 20.06
N PRO A 305 -10.84 -11.78 20.94
CA PRO A 305 -9.89 -12.85 20.56
C PRO A 305 -10.55 -14.14 20.06
N GLY A 306 -11.87 -14.28 20.19
CA GLY A 306 -12.63 -15.46 19.77
C GLY A 306 -13.38 -15.30 18.45
N ALA A 307 -13.45 -14.07 17.92
CA ALA A 307 -14.09 -13.79 16.64
C ALA A 307 -13.14 -14.06 15.47
N THR A 308 -13.70 -14.38 14.30
CA THR A 308 -12.93 -14.46 13.06
C THR A 308 -12.21 -13.13 12.81
N ALA A 309 -10.94 -13.20 12.40
CA ALA A 309 -10.14 -12.00 12.21
C ALA A 309 -10.56 -11.22 10.95
N TRP A 310 -10.49 -9.89 11.04
CA TRP A 310 -10.49 -8.96 9.91
C TRP A 310 -9.35 -7.95 10.08
N ASN A 311 -8.77 -7.47 8.98
CA ASN A 311 -7.74 -6.42 9.00
C ASN A 311 -8.20 -5.14 8.30
N GLU A 312 -9.34 -5.16 7.60
CA GLU A 312 -9.92 -4.00 6.95
C GLU A 312 -11.35 -3.70 7.43
N THR A 313 -11.71 -2.43 7.41
CA THR A 313 -13.09 -1.98 7.60
C THR A 313 -13.42 -0.97 6.51
N ILE A 314 -14.31 -1.36 5.59
CA ILE A 314 -14.66 -0.58 4.40
C ILE A 314 -16.17 -0.36 4.45
N ASN A 315 -16.59 0.90 4.45
CA ASN A 315 -17.98 1.34 4.63
C ASN A 315 -18.68 0.77 5.88
N GLY A 316 -17.91 0.36 6.88
CA GLY A 316 -18.40 -0.21 8.14
C GLY A 316 -18.42 -1.75 8.17
N ASP A 317 -18.19 -2.42 7.05
CA ASP A 317 -18.13 -3.87 6.94
C ASP A 317 -16.69 -4.38 7.01
N HIS A 318 -16.53 -5.68 7.27
CA HIS A 318 -15.26 -6.27 7.70
C HIS A 318 -14.68 -7.23 6.66
N TYR A 319 -13.42 -7.04 6.34
CA TYR A 319 -12.71 -7.81 5.31
C TYR A 319 -11.31 -8.20 5.78
N PHE A 320 -10.79 -9.28 5.22
CA PHE A 320 -9.41 -9.71 5.45
C PHE A 320 -8.66 -9.66 4.11
N LEU A 321 -8.02 -8.53 3.84
CA LEU A 321 -7.41 -8.20 2.55
C LEU A 321 -5.89 -8.24 2.64
N GLN A 322 -5.23 -8.57 1.53
CA GLN A 322 -3.80 -8.40 1.39
C GLN A 322 -3.42 -6.92 1.54
N GLU A 323 -2.24 -6.65 2.09
CA GLU A 323 -1.66 -5.31 2.05
C GLU A 323 -1.16 -4.96 0.64
N GLU A 324 -0.97 -3.68 0.37
CA GLU A 324 -0.47 -3.18 -0.91
C GLU A 324 0.88 -2.51 -0.70
N TRP A 325 1.75 -2.55 -1.72
CA TRP A 325 3.06 -1.91 -1.62
C TRP A 325 2.90 -0.38 -1.53
N SER A 326 3.66 0.23 -0.64
CA SER A 326 3.77 1.68 -0.48
C SER A 326 5.20 2.10 -0.81
N ASN A 327 5.40 2.77 -1.94
CA ASN A 327 6.66 3.46 -2.26
C ASN A 327 7.00 4.50 -1.18
N ALA A 328 6.01 5.21 -0.65
CA ALA A 328 6.23 6.21 0.41
C ALA A 328 6.86 5.61 1.68
N ASP A 329 6.55 4.35 1.97
CA ASP A 329 7.03 3.63 3.15
C ASP A 329 8.10 2.57 2.86
N SER A 330 8.31 2.25 1.58
CA SER A 330 9.08 1.11 1.10
C SER A 330 8.69 -0.20 1.83
N ALA A 331 7.38 -0.43 1.96
CA ALA A 331 6.82 -1.55 2.70
C ALA A 331 5.39 -1.88 2.24
N CYS A 332 4.94 -3.10 2.56
CA CYS A 332 3.53 -3.46 2.48
C CYS A 332 2.76 -2.78 3.61
N GLU A 333 1.70 -2.07 3.24
CA GLU A 333 0.90 -1.31 4.18
C GLU A 333 -0.60 -1.63 3.98
N PRO A 334 -1.39 -1.72 5.06
CA PRO A 334 -2.82 -1.98 4.95
C PRO A 334 -3.62 -0.71 4.60
N ARG A 335 -2.97 0.45 4.60
CA ARG A 335 -3.56 1.78 4.40
C ARG A 335 -2.47 2.84 4.36
N ALA A 336 -2.76 3.97 3.73
CA ALA A 336 -1.90 5.15 3.81
C ALA A 336 -1.70 5.57 5.27
N LYS A 337 -0.48 5.94 5.62
CA LYS A 337 -0.19 6.39 6.98
C LYS A 337 -0.84 7.75 7.17
N PRO A 338 -1.55 7.98 8.29
CA PRO A 338 -2.22 9.25 8.50
C PRO A 338 -1.21 10.40 8.48
N ASP A 339 -1.55 11.47 7.76
CA ASP A 339 -0.87 12.76 7.80
C ASP A 339 -0.44 13.08 9.23
N SER A 340 0.88 13.20 9.44
CA SER A 340 1.34 13.70 10.73
C SER A 340 1.03 15.20 10.75
N LEU A 341 0.09 15.64 11.58
CA LEU A 341 -0.26 17.05 11.71
C LEU A 341 -0.20 17.50 13.18
N SER A 342 0.70 18.43 13.45
CA SER A 342 0.89 19.02 14.76
C SER A 342 1.23 20.50 14.66
N PHE A 343 1.28 21.20 15.78
CA PHE A 343 1.79 22.56 15.81
C PHE A 343 2.55 22.90 17.07
N ALA A 344 3.56 23.73 16.90
CA ALA A 344 4.29 24.38 17.98
C ALA A 344 3.74 25.80 18.22
N MET A 345 3.90 26.28 19.45
CA MET A 345 3.57 27.66 19.81
C MET A 345 4.69 28.28 20.64
N THR A 346 4.95 29.57 20.45
CA THR A 346 5.97 30.30 21.20
C THR A 346 5.44 31.66 21.64
N HIS A 347 5.69 32.02 22.90
CA HIS A 347 5.37 33.35 23.40
C HIS A 347 6.35 34.39 22.84
N GLN A 348 5.82 35.49 22.32
CA GLN A 348 6.65 36.63 21.94
C GLN A 348 7.09 37.38 23.21
N GLN A 349 8.41 37.47 23.44
CA GLN A 349 8.95 38.12 24.64
C GLN A 349 8.38 39.54 24.82
N GLY A 350 7.94 39.85 26.04
CA GLY A 350 7.31 41.13 26.36
C GLY A 350 5.84 41.28 25.95
N ARG A 351 5.26 40.31 25.22
CA ARG A 351 3.85 40.29 24.77
C ARG A 351 3.19 38.94 25.07
N GLU A 352 2.86 38.68 26.33
CA GLU A 352 2.34 37.36 26.77
C GLU A 352 1.03 36.89 26.09
N ARG A 353 0.25 37.83 25.52
CA ARG A 353 -0.98 37.54 24.77
C ARG A 353 -0.77 37.37 23.25
N LEU A 354 0.43 37.65 22.75
CA LEU A 354 0.81 37.46 21.35
C LEU A 354 1.62 36.16 21.24
N LEU A 355 1.04 35.16 20.56
CA LEU A 355 1.67 33.87 20.35
C LEU A 355 1.97 33.70 18.86
N ALA A 356 3.15 33.18 18.56
CA ALA A 356 3.48 32.67 17.24
C ALA A 356 3.15 31.17 17.19
N PHE A 357 2.58 30.73 16.07
CA PHE A 357 2.20 29.34 15.80
C PHE A 357 2.91 28.87 14.54
N THR A 358 3.43 27.65 14.59
CA THR A 358 4.07 26.98 13.46
C THR A 358 3.41 25.64 13.26
N ALA A 359 2.84 25.42 12.07
CA ALA A 359 2.35 24.12 11.65
C ALA A 359 3.52 23.20 11.31
N HIS A 360 3.44 21.97 11.79
CA HIS A 360 4.29 20.87 11.40
C HIS A 360 3.39 19.80 10.80
N GLY A 361 3.68 19.43 9.56
CA GLY A 361 3.09 18.22 9.05
C GLY A 361 3.82 17.67 7.85
N SER A 362 3.58 16.38 7.65
CA SER A 362 4.00 15.59 6.52
C SER A 362 2.77 14.88 5.97
N ASP A 363 2.71 14.86 4.66
CA ASP A 363 1.81 14.08 3.86
C ASP A 363 2.76 13.20 3.04
N PRO A 364 2.92 11.91 3.41
CA PRO A 364 3.84 11.00 2.75
C PRO A 364 3.49 10.77 1.29
N GLU A 365 2.21 10.77 0.97
CA GLU A 365 1.71 10.48 -0.37
C GLU A 365 1.78 11.76 -1.24
N GLY A 366 1.50 12.93 -0.69
CA GLY A 366 1.41 14.20 -1.41
C GLY A 366 2.28 15.32 -0.86
N HIS A 367 1.77 16.54 -0.98
CA HIS A 367 2.32 17.67 -0.22
C HIS A 367 1.21 18.58 0.28
N LEU A 368 1.36 19.02 1.53
CA LEU A 368 0.43 19.95 2.16
C LEU A 368 0.43 21.30 1.44
N VAL A 369 -0.66 21.62 0.74
CA VAL A 369 -0.84 22.85 -0.04
C VAL A 369 -1.43 24.00 0.77
N SER A 370 -2.17 23.72 1.84
CA SER A 370 -2.77 24.77 2.67
C SER A 370 -2.79 24.46 4.17
N PHE A 371 -2.79 25.52 4.97
CA PHE A 371 -2.86 25.47 6.43
C PHE A 371 -3.81 26.55 6.93
N ASP A 372 -4.91 26.14 7.58
CA ASP A 372 -5.94 27.03 8.12
C ASP A 372 -6.03 26.91 9.64
N TRP A 373 -6.19 28.04 10.32
CA TRP A 373 -6.21 28.14 11.78
C TRP A 373 -7.53 28.69 12.28
N SER A 374 -8.01 28.15 13.40
CA SER A 374 -9.01 28.78 14.24
C SER A 374 -8.51 28.84 15.68
N PHE A 375 -8.64 29.99 16.33
CA PHE A 375 -8.01 30.22 17.65
C PHE A 375 -8.96 30.06 18.83
N GLY A 376 -10.24 29.75 18.59
CA GLY A 376 -11.24 29.57 19.65
C GLY A 376 -11.76 30.88 20.28
N ASP A 377 -11.32 32.05 19.80
CA ASP A 377 -11.83 33.39 20.17
C ASP A 377 -12.67 34.03 19.05
N GLY A 378 -13.07 33.24 18.05
CA GLY A 378 -13.81 33.69 16.87
C GLY A 378 -12.94 34.22 15.72
N ARG A 379 -11.61 34.21 15.85
CA ARG A 379 -10.68 34.62 14.79
C ARG A 379 -10.02 33.42 14.11
N ALA A 380 -9.55 33.65 12.89
CA ALA A 380 -8.88 32.69 12.03
C ALA A 380 -7.65 33.30 11.35
N ALA A 381 -6.76 32.46 10.83
CA ALA A 381 -5.62 32.83 10.01
C ALA A 381 -5.27 31.70 9.03
N SER A 382 -4.44 31.98 8.04
CA SER A 382 -3.94 31.00 7.08
C SER A 382 -2.41 31.09 6.92
N GLY A 383 -1.79 29.96 6.60
CA GLY A 383 -0.35 29.82 6.36
C GLY A 383 0.37 28.95 7.39
N ARG A 384 1.55 28.45 7.02
CA ARG A 384 2.35 27.53 7.86
C ARG A 384 2.91 28.18 9.12
N HIS A 385 3.12 29.50 9.08
CA HIS A 385 3.55 30.31 10.22
C HIS A 385 2.60 31.49 10.40
N VAL A 386 2.00 31.62 11.58
CA VAL A 386 1.04 32.70 11.89
C VAL A 386 1.31 33.29 13.27
N SER A 387 0.84 34.51 13.51
CA SER A 387 0.86 35.14 14.83
C SER A 387 -0.55 35.55 15.22
N HIS A 388 -0.93 35.31 16.47
CA HIS A 388 -2.26 35.64 16.98
C HIS A 388 -2.22 36.37 18.31
N LEU A 389 -3.02 37.43 18.43
CA LEU A 389 -3.18 38.22 19.65
C LEU A 389 -4.51 37.89 20.33
N PHE A 390 -4.44 37.23 21.49
CA PHE A 390 -5.62 36.98 22.32
C PHE A 390 -5.99 38.24 23.10
N GLN A 391 -7.25 38.69 22.99
CA GLN A 391 -7.69 39.92 23.66
C GLN A 391 -7.83 39.74 25.17
N SER A 392 -8.17 38.54 25.62
CA SER A 392 -8.41 38.22 27.03
C SER A 392 -7.52 37.07 27.48
N VAL A 393 -7.29 37.00 28.80
CA VAL A 393 -6.70 35.81 29.42
C VAL A 393 -7.75 34.70 29.45
N GLY A 394 -7.33 33.44 29.31
CA GLY A 394 -8.28 32.34 29.23
C GLY A 394 -7.69 31.07 28.63
N ALA A 395 -8.54 30.04 28.52
CA ALA A 395 -8.25 28.82 27.79
C ALA A 395 -8.96 28.86 26.44
N TYR A 396 -8.22 28.62 25.38
CA TYR A 396 -8.69 28.69 24.00
C TYR A 396 -8.41 27.37 23.28
N ARG A 397 -9.39 26.80 22.59
CA ARG A 397 -9.16 25.63 21.73
C ARG A 397 -8.67 26.12 20.37
N VAL A 398 -7.37 25.96 20.13
CA VAL A 398 -6.74 26.28 18.85
C VAL A 398 -6.77 25.04 17.97
N ARG A 399 -7.23 25.17 16.72
CA ARG A 399 -7.29 24.09 15.73
C ARG A 399 -6.55 24.52 14.46
N LEU A 400 -5.65 23.66 14.01
CA LEU A 400 -4.98 23.70 12.72
C LEU A 400 -5.65 22.68 11.79
N ARG A 401 -6.00 23.07 10.56
CA ARG A 401 -6.38 22.19 9.46
C ARG A 401 -5.29 22.27 8.39
N ALA A 402 -4.87 21.14 7.85
CA ALA A 402 -4.05 21.11 6.65
C ALA A 402 -4.83 20.46 5.51
N THR A 403 -4.57 20.88 4.28
CA THR A 403 -5.10 20.26 3.06
C THR A 403 -3.94 19.85 2.19
N ASP A 404 -4.01 18.67 1.59
CA ASP A 404 -3.02 18.16 0.64
C ASP A 404 -3.28 18.63 -0.80
N SER A 405 -2.38 18.24 -1.71
CA SER A 405 -2.47 18.50 -3.14
C SER A 405 -3.66 17.85 -3.84
N TRP A 406 -4.35 16.92 -3.18
CA TRP A 406 -5.51 16.19 -3.68
C TRP A 406 -6.82 16.62 -3.02
N SER A 407 -6.79 17.72 -2.27
CA SER A 407 -7.94 18.29 -1.56
C SER A 407 -8.45 17.47 -0.37
N ASN A 408 -7.71 16.44 0.06
CA ASN A 408 -7.97 15.81 1.35
C ASN A 408 -7.48 16.72 2.48
N TRP A 409 -8.02 16.53 3.68
CA TRP A 409 -7.68 17.39 4.81
C TRP A 409 -7.70 16.65 6.14
N SER A 410 -6.81 17.07 7.03
CA SER A 410 -6.71 16.62 8.41
C SER A 410 -6.66 17.81 9.37
N TYR A 411 -6.87 17.59 10.67
CA TYR A 411 -6.74 18.63 11.68
C TYR A 411 -6.06 18.18 12.96
N SER A 412 -5.41 19.14 13.63
CA SER A 412 -4.80 19.01 14.95
C SER A 412 -5.38 20.08 15.88
N ASP A 413 -5.76 19.72 17.11
CA ASP A 413 -6.26 20.69 18.08
C ASP A 413 -5.59 20.62 19.45
N ARG A 414 -5.43 21.79 20.08
CA ARG A 414 -4.79 21.93 21.40
C ARG A 414 -5.44 23.05 22.19
N THR A 415 -5.63 22.82 23.49
CA THR A 415 -6.03 23.90 24.42
C THR A 415 -4.82 24.74 24.80
N VAL A 416 -4.85 26.02 24.45
CA VAL A 416 -3.84 27.03 24.76
C VAL A 416 -4.31 27.87 25.94
N ARG A 417 -3.48 28.01 26.98
CA ARG A 417 -3.79 28.83 28.17
C ARG A 417 -3.01 30.14 28.11
N VAL A 418 -3.72 31.23 27.86
CA VAL A 418 -3.17 32.59 27.82
C VAL A 418 -3.19 33.17 29.23
N LYS A 419 -2.01 33.56 29.74
CA LYS A 419 -1.81 34.08 31.09
C LYS A 419 -1.65 35.62 31.09
N PRO A 420 -1.89 36.29 32.24
CA PRO A 420 -1.64 37.73 32.38
C PRO A 420 -0.15 38.03 32.44
N ARG A 421 0.25 39.18 31.89
CA ARG A 421 1.63 39.69 31.98
C ARG A 421 2.14 39.63 33.41
N GLN A 422 3.20 38.86 33.66
CA GLN A 422 3.86 38.94 34.96
C GLN A 422 4.42 40.36 35.11
N ALA A 423 3.97 41.08 36.14
CA ALA A 423 4.55 42.37 36.48
C ALA A 423 6.03 42.14 36.81
N GLN A 424 6.93 42.77 36.07
CA GLN A 424 8.34 42.78 36.45
C GLN A 424 8.41 43.37 37.87
N GLY A 425 8.98 42.62 38.81
CA GLY A 425 9.22 43.10 40.17
C GLY A 425 10.03 44.40 40.15
N PRO A 426 9.96 45.22 41.22
CA PRO A 426 10.53 46.56 41.22
C PRO A 426 12.00 46.51 40.79
N THR A 427 12.31 47.27 39.74
CA THR A 427 13.68 47.49 39.26
C THR A 427 14.51 48.00 40.43
N GLN A 428 15.49 47.21 40.89
CA GLN A 428 16.49 47.73 41.83
C GLN A 428 17.30 48.80 41.10
N THR A 429 17.00 50.07 41.37
CA THR A 429 17.87 51.19 41.03
C THR A 429 19.22 50.95 41.69
N GLN A 430 20.25 50.69 40.89
CA GLN A 430 21.63 50.72 41.37
C GLN A 430 21.91 52.12 41.92
N GLY A 431 22.29 52.19 43.19
CA GLY A 431 22.78 53.42 43.81
C GLY A 431 24.06 53.90 43.12
N PRO A 432 24.35 55.21 43.17
CA PRO A 432 25.46 55.80 42.43
C PRO A 432 26.81 55.21 42.85
N THR A 433 27.63 54.91 41.85
CA THR A 433 29.01 54.42 41.98
C THR A 433 29.86 55.39 42.82
N PRO A 434 30.63 54.94 43.83
CA PRO A 434 31.52 55.81 44.57
C PRO A 434 32.71 56.22 43.69
N THR A 435 32.91 57.52 43.53
CA THR A 435 34.09 58.10 42.88
C THR A 435 35.32 57.85 43.77
N GLN A 436 36.39 57.28 43.21
CA GLN A 436 37.66 57.14 43.93
C GLN A 436 38.29 58.52 44.18
N GLY A 437 38.49 58.87 45.45
CA GLY A 437 39.34 59.99 45.88
C GLY A 437 40.80 59.54 46.06
N PRO A 438 41.78 60.45 45.92
CA PRO A 438 43.20 60.10 45.91
C PRO A 438 43.73 59.72 47.30
N THR A 439 44.68 58.79 47.26
CA THR A 439 45.41 58.16 48.37
C THR A 439 46.11 59.18 49.30
N PRO A 440 45.96 59.06 50.63
CA PRO A 440 46.87 59.69 51.59
C PRO A 440 47.89 58.71 52.17
N THR A 441 49.11 59.23 52.29
CA THR A 441 50.37 58.69 52.82
C THR A 441 50.26 58.01 54.19
N GLN A 442 50.87 56.83 54.37
CA GLN A 442 51.05 56.16 55.66
C GLN A 442 52.41 56.47 56.29
N SER A 443 52.43 56.65 57.62
CA SER A 443 53.59 56.53 58.51
C SER A 443 53.10 56.26 59.95
N PRO A 444 53.92 55.74 60.88
CA PRO A 444 54.06 54.32 61.17
C PRO A 444 53.44 53.88 62.52
N THR A 445 53.21 52.57 62.64
CA THR A 445 52.71 51.84 63.82
C THR A 445 53.77 51.69 64.93
N PRO A 446 53.38 51.60 66.22
CA PRO A 446 54.15 50.87 67.22
C PRO A 446 53.51 49.51 67.58
N THR A 447 54.38 48.51 67.52
CA THR A 447 54.44 47.18 68.16
C THR A 447 53.50 46.86 69.34
N HIS A 448 52.97 45.63 69.38
CA HIS A 448 53.34 44.64 70.41
C HIS A 448 52.97 43.18 70.05
N SER A 449 53.99 42.34 70.23
CA SER A 449 54.25 40.88 70.27
C SER A 449 53.17 39.77 70.36
N PRO A 450 53.58 38.51 70.08
CA PRO A 450 52.75 37.42 69.56
C PRO A 450 52.43 36.30 70.58
N GLY A 451 51.43 35.48 70.25
CA GLY A 451 51.12 34.20 70.90
C GLY A 451 51.06 33.05 69.88
N PRO A 452 51.39 31.80 70.30
CA PRO A 452 52.13 30.88 69.45
C PRO A 452 51.30 29.84 68.67
N THR A 453 51.95 29.39 67.61
CA THR A 453 51.68 28.31 66.66
C THR A 453 51.50 26.94 67.31
N GLN A 454 50.58 26.13 66.81
CA GLN A 454 50.72 24.66 66.80
C GLN A 454 50.41 24.09 65.41
N SER A 455 51.14 23.01 65.13
CA SER A 455 51.51 22.42 63.84
C SER A 455 50.50 21.37 63.32
N PRO A 456 50.68 20.89 62.07
CA PRO A 456 49.67 20.15 61.30
C PRO A 456 49.81 18.62 61.42
N GLY A 457 48.70 17.93 61.19
CA GLY A 457 48.63 16.48 61.01
C GLY A 457 47.84 16.12 59.74
N GLN A 458 48.49 15.39 58.85
CA GLN A 458 48.08 14.96 57.51
C GLN A 458 47.53 13.48 57.57
N PRO A 459 47.29 12.80 56.44
CA PRO A 459 46.01 12.37 55.85
C PRO A 459 45.66 10.88 56.14
N PRO A 460 44.58 10.32 55.54
CA PRO A 460 44.68 9.66 54.22
C PRO A 460 43.78 10.26 53.14
#